data_AF-A0A151NJV6-F1
#
_entry.id   AF-A0A151NJV6-F1
#
_cell.length_a   1.000
_cell.length_b   1.000
_cell.length_c   1.000
_cell.angle_alpha   90.00
_cell.angle_beta   90.00
_cell.angle_gamma   90.00
#
_symmetry.space_group_name_H-M   'P 1'
#
loop_
_entity.id
_entity.type
_entity.pdbx_description
1 polymer ?
#
loop_
_entity_poly.entity_id
_entity_poly.type
_entity_poly.pdbx_seq_one_letter_code
_entity_poly.pdbx_strand_id
1 'polypeptide(L)'
;MPVIWKRAMTVLIHKKGDPTDPGNWRPIALRSTITKLYASCLVAHVTDWAVTGRAVSRSQKGFMSTEGCNKHNFTLQMALDNA
;
A
#
# COMPACT_ATOMS: atom_id res chain seq x y z
N MET A 1 -1.87 5.25 -22.28
CA MET A 1 -1.01 4.09 -21.95
C MET A 1 -1.31 2.93 -22.87
N PRO A 2 -0.32 2.08 -23.21
CA PRO A 2 -0.51 0.90 -24.06
C PRO A 2 -1.56 -0.06 -23.49
N VAL A 3 -2.42 -0.63 -24.35
CA VAL A 3 -3.47 -1.58 -23.94
C VAL A 3 -2.87 -2.80 -23.23
N ILE A 4 -1.70 -3.25 -23.69
CA ILE A 4 -0.99 -4.41 -23.12
C ILE A 4 -0.60 -4.20 -21.65
N TRP A 5 -0.39 -2.96 -21.18
CA TRP A 5 -0.05 -2.66 -19.79
C TRP A 5 -1.22 -2.86 -18.83
N LYS A 6 -2.44 -2.99 -19.35
CA LYS A 6 -3.64 -3.29 -18.56
C LYS A 6 -3.81 -4.79 -18.30
N ARG A 7 -3.04 -5.66 -18.96
CA ARG A 7 -3.08 -7.11 -18.72
C ARG A 7 -2.28 -7.47 -17.47
N ALA A 8 -2.79 -8.42 -16.71
CA ALA A 8 -2.13 -8.98 -15.53
C ALA A 8 -2.41 -10.48 -15.46
N MET A 9 -1.46 -11.24 -14.90
CA MET A 9 -1.67 -12.63 -14.52
C MET A 9 -2.05 -12.68 -13.05
N THR A 10 -3.18 -13.30 -12.72
CA THR A 10 -3.61 -13.43 -11.32
C THR A 10 -3.14 -14.76 -10.75
N VAL A 11 -2.43 -14.71 -9.63
CA VAL A 11 -2.00 -15.89 -8.86
C VAL A 11 -2.66 -15.85 -7.49
N LEU A 12 -3.11 -17.00 -6.99
CA LEU A 12 -3.69 -17.12 -5.67
C LEU A 12 -2.60 -17.51 -4.65
N ILE A 13 -2.56 -16.80 -3.52
CA ILE A 13 -1.67 -17.11 -2.39
C ILE A 13 -2.54 -17.42 -1.16
N HIS A 14 -2.38 -18.61 -0.58
CA HIS A 14 -3.14 -19.01 0.62
C HIS A 14 -2.80 -18.06 1.77
N LYS A 15 -3.83 -17.59 2.48
CA LYS A 15 -3.69 -16.64 3.59
C LYS A 15 -3.76 -17.31 4.95
N LYS A 16 -4.81 -18.10 5.19
CA LYS A 16 -5.14 -18.76 6.47
C LYS A 16 -6.39 -19.63 6.31
N GLY A 17 -6.71 -20.49 7.27
CA GLY A 17 -7.98 -21.23 7.30
C GLY A 17 -8.03 -22.41 6.31
N ASP A 18 -9.24 -22.91 6.07
CA ASP A 18 -9.51 -24.04 5.19
C ASP A 18 -9.05 -23.75 3.73
N PRO A 19 -8.14 -24.54 3.15
CA PRO A 19 -7.69 -24.37 1.77
C PRO A 19 -8.78 -24.58 0.71
N THR A 20 -9.86 -25.29 1.03
CA THR A 20 -10.98 -25.54 0.10
C THR A 20 -11.92 -24.36 -0.03
N ASP A 21 -11.90 -23.43 0.93
CA ASP A 21 -12.65 -22.18 0.88
C ASP A 21 -11.87 -21.12 0.06
N PRO A 22 -12.40 -20.65 -1.09
CA PRO A 22 -11.76 -19.62 -1.90
C PRO A 22 -11.53 -18.29 -1.16
N GLY A 23 -12.33 -17.96 -0.14
CA GLY A 23 -12.19 -16.74 0.67
C GLY A 23 -10.88 -16.67 1.47
N ASN A 24 -10.24 -17.82 1.65
CA ASN A 24 -8.96 -17.96 2.35
C ASN A 24 -7.73 -17.72 1.46
N TRP A 25 -7.92 -17.36 0.19
CA TRP A 25 -6.86 -17.06 -0.76
C TRP A 25 -6.83 -15.58 -1.12
N ARG A 26 -5.63 -15.01 -1.24
CA ARG A 26 -5.43 -13.65 -1.76
C ARG A 26 -5.13 -13.70 -3.25
N PRO A 27 -5.95 -13.06 -4.11
CA PRO A 27 -5.58 -12.88 -5.50
C PRO A 27 -4.52 -11.78 -5.63
N ILE A 28 -3.40 -12.10 -6.28
CA ILE A 28 -2.31 -11.17 -6.58
C ILE A 28 -2.21 -10.99 -8.09
N ALA A 29 -2.44 -9.76 -8.57
CA ALA A 29 -2.31 -9.40 -9.97
C ALA A 29 -0.87 -9.03 -10.33
N LEU A 30 -0.20 -9.89 -11.09
CA LEU A 30 1.15 -9.71 -11.58
C LEU A 30 1.13 -8.96 -12.92
N ARG A 31 1.55 -7.69 -12.89
CA ARG A 31 1.73 -6.85 -14.09
C ARG A 31 3.14 -6.96 -14.67
N SER A 32 3.29 -6.55 -15.93
CA SER A 32 4.60 -6.44 -16.58
C SER A 32 5.56 -5.56 -15.79
N THR A 33 6.86 -5.88 -15.81
CA THR A 33 7.89 -5.12 -15.11
C THR A 33 7.96 -3.67 -15.60
N ILE A 34 7.79 -3.44 -16.90
CA ILE A 34 7.78 -2.09 -17.49
C ILE A 34 6.67 -1.23 -16.87
N THR A 35 5.46 -1.79 -16.72
CA THR A 35 4.35 -1.06 -16.07
C THR A 35 4.64 -0.74 -14.60
N LYS A 36 5.33 -1.64 -13.89
CA LYS A 36 5.74 -1.40 -12.49
C LYS A 36 6.77 -0.27 -12.41
N LEU A 37 7.81 -0.29 -13.26
CA LEU A 37 8.83 0.76 -13.32
C LEU A 37 8.21 2.13 -13.60
N TYR A 38 7.36 2.23 -14.61
CA TYR A 38 6.65 3.46 -14.91
C TYR A 38 5.81 3.96 -13.72
N ALA A 39 5.05 3.07 -13.09
CA ALA A 39 4.23 3.42 -11.93
C ALA A 39 5.09 3.90 -10.75
N SER A 40 6.26 3.30 -10.52
CA SER A 40 7.19 3.74 -9.48
C SER A 40 7.69 5.16 -9.69
N CYS A 41 8.05 5.54 -10.93
CA CYS A 41 8.42 6.92 -11.25
C CYS A 41 7.26 7.89 -10.98
N LEU A 42 6.04 7.52 -11.41
CA LEU A 42 4.86 8.35 -11.16
C LEU A 42 4.57 8.51 -9.66
N VAL A 43 4.68 7.42 -8.89
CA VAL A 43 4.48 7.45 -7.43
C VAL A 43 5.49 8.39 -6.78
N ALA A 44 6.76 8.40 -7.19
CA ALA A 44 7.76 9.30 -6.61
C ALA A 44 7.34 10.77 -6.77
N HIS A 45 6.94 11.18 -7.99
CA HIS A 45 6.50 12.55 -8.24
C HIS A 45 5.19 12.91 -7.55
N VAL A 46 4.19 12.04 -7.61
CA VAL A 46 2.87 12.30 -7.01
C VAL A 46 2.96 12.35 -5.48
N THR A 47 3.78 11.48 -4.89
CA THR A 47 3.98 11.47 -3.43
C THR A 47 4.65 12.75 -2.96
N ASP A 48 5.71 13.19 -3.64
CA ASP A 48 6.39 14.45 -3.32
C ASP A 48 5.44 15.65 -3.39
N TRP A 49 4.70 15.77 -4.49
CA TRP A 49 3.67 16.80 -4.63
C TRP A 49 2.60 16.72 -3.52
N ALA A 50 2.10 15.52 -3.21
CA ALA A 50 1.03 15.36 -2.24
C ALA A 50 1.50 15.68 -0.80
N VAL A 51 2.76 15.38 -0.48
CA VAL A 51 3.37 15.71 0.81
C VAL A 51 3.66 17.20 0.92
N THR A 52 4.36 17.78 -0.05
CA THR A 52 4.74 19.20 -0.05
C THR A 52 3.52 20.12 -0.12
N GLY A 53 2.52 19.75 -0.92
CA GLY A 53 1.24 20.42 -1.05
C GLY A 53 0.25 20.17 0.09
N ARG A 54 0.62 19.39 1.11
CA ARG A 54 -0.26 19.01 2.25
C ARG A 54 -1.59 18.37 1.83
N ALA A 55 -1.61 17.71 0.67
CA ALA A 55 -2.78 16.94 0.21
C ALA A 55 -2.96 15.64 1.01
N VAL A 56 -1.89 15.14 1.64
CA VAL A 56 -1.93 13.99 2.55
C VAL A 56 -2.29 14.43 3.97
N SER A 57 -3.23 13.72 4.60
CA SER A 57 -3.59 13.95 6.01
C SER A 57 -2.40 13.76 6.96
N ARG A 58 -2.32 14.59 8.00
CA ARG A 58 -1.29 14.46 9.06
C ARG A 58 -1.35 13.11 9.79
N SER A 59 -2.53 12.49 9.83
CA SER A 59 -2.75 11.17 10.44
C SER A 59 -2.48 10.01 9.46
N GLN A 60 -2.25 10.28 8.18
CA GLN A 60 -1.89 9.24 7.22
C GLN A 60 -0.44 8.82 7.47
N LYS A 61 -0.22 7.56 7.81
CA LYS A 61 1.12 6.99 8.02
C LYS A 61 1.38 5.75 7.17
N GLY A 62 0.34 5.07 6.71
CA GLY A 62 0.48 3.96 5.76
C GLY A 62 0.97 4.45 4.41
N PHE A 63 1.87 3.69 3.78
CA PHE A 63 2.47 4.02 2.48
C PHE A 63 3.25 5.34 2.43
N MET A 64 3.64 5.86 3.60
CA MET A 64 4.49 7.05 3.74
C MET A 64 5.92 6.63 4.09
N SER A 65 6.90 7.51 3.88
CA SER A 65 8.30 7.31 4.27
C SER A 65 8.52 7.48 5.78
N THR A 66 7.73 6.78 6.59
CA THR A 66 7.81 6.81 8.05
C THR A 66 7.39 5.48 8.64
N GLU A 67 7.93 5.15 9.81
CA GLU A 67 7.52 4.02 10.65
C GLU A 67 6.11 4.24 11.23
N GLY A 68 5.10 4.09 10.37
CA GLY A 68 3.75 4.56 10.65
C GLY A 68 3.05 3.83 11.78
N CYS A 69 3.16 2.50 11.81
CA CYS A 69 2.56 1.67 12.87
C CYS A 69 3.15 2.03 14.23
N ASN A 70 4.48 2.10 14.32
CA ASN A 70 5.18 2.44 15.57
C ASN A 70 4.82 3.84 16.06
N LYS A 71 4.76 4.83 15.16
CA LYS A 71 4.33 6.19 15.53
C LYS A 71 2.90 6.21 16.06
N HIS A 72 1.97 5.51 15.43
CA HIS A 72 0.59 5.45 15.92
C HIS A 72 0.46 4.72 17.26
N ASN A 73 1.18 3.61 17.45
CA ASN A 73 1.21 2.91 18.74
C ASN A 73 1.77 3.82 19.85
N PHE A 74 2.87 4.53 19.57
CA PHE A 74 3.43 5.48 20.52
C PHE A 74 2.46 6.63 20.85
N THR A 75 1.82 7.22 19.84
CA THR A 75 0.80 8.26 20.05
C THR A 75 -0.38 7.76 20.88
N LEU A 76 -0.84 6.53 20.64
CA LEU A 76 -1.89 5.90 21.42
C LEU A 76 -1.46 5.70 22.88
N GLN A 77 -0.25 5.17 23.10
CA GLN A 77 0.27 4.95 24.45
C GLN A 77 0.40 6.27 25.22
N MET A 78 0.96 7.31 24.61
CA MET A 78 1.01 8.63 25.24
C MET A 78 -0.39 9.17 25.58
N ALA A 79 -1.39 8.95 24.72
CA ALA A 79 -2.75 9.41 25.01
C ALA A 79 -3.37 8.67 26.20
N LEU A 80 -3.08 7.37 26.36
CA LEU A 80 -3.52 6.57 27.50
C LEU A 80 -2.80 6.97 28.80
N ASP A 81 -1.50 7.27 28.72
CA ASP A 81 -0.69 7.65 29.90
C ASP A 81 -1.04 9.05 30.43
N ASN A 82 -1.61 9.92 29.59
CA ASN A 82 -2.04 11.28 29.95
C ASN A 82 -3.55 11.40 30.23
N ALA A 83 -4.28 10.28 30.30
CA ALA A 83 -5.70 10.22 30.63
C ALA A 83 -5.91 10.00 32.14
#